data_AF-A0A969GC32-F1
#
_entry.id   AF-A0A969GC32-F1
#
_cell.length_a   1.000
_cell.length_b   1.000
_cell.length_c   1.000
_cell.angle_alpha   90.00
_cell.angle_beta   90.00
_cell.angle_gamma   90.00
#
_symmetry.space_group_name_H-M   'P 1'
#
loop_
_entity.id
_entity.type
_entity.pdbx_description
1 polymer ?
#
loop_
_entity_poly.entity_id
_entity_poly.type
_entity_poly.pdbx_seq_one_letter_code
_entity_poly.pdbx_strand_id
1 'polypeptide(L)'
;MNNLKKWLVMFVLSGLALAVNAKEYVPEGGAANPTNNNSSTPPANASYRADCSEASAQTDLSINNVRARLLNGGDMWWDFSDGRYIIPNVPAGQTAVSSLFAGAVWLGGFDDGGNLKLAAQTYRSSGNDYWAGPLEPNSGETTNDACSRWDIHFTAYGADIYQHIADYNSP
;
A
#
# COMPACT_ATOMS: atom_id res chain seq x y z
N MET A 1 -49.03 -17.29 18.48
CA MET A 1 -47.91 -16.37 18.79
C MET A 1 -46.50 -16.94 18.57
N ASN A 2 -46.32 -18.20 18.15
CA ASN A 2 -44.98 -18.81 18.03
C ASN A 2 -44.37 -18.82 16.62
N ASN A 3 -45.15 -18.49 15.59
CA ASN A 3 -44.67 -18.49 14.19
C ASN A 3 -44.17 -17.11 13.73
N LEU A 4 -44.65 -16.03 14.36
CA LEU A 4 -44.22 -14.66 14.08
C LEU A 4 -42.82 -14.36 14.64
N LYS A 5 -42.48 -14.93 15.80
CA LYS A 5 -41.13 -14.85 16.39
C LYS A 5 -40.08 -15.63 15.59
N LYS A 6 -40.46 -16.77 14.97
CA LYS A 6 -39.55 -17.56 14.11
C LYS A 6 -39.19 -16.84 12.81
N TRP A 7 -40.13 -16.09 12.23
CA TRP A 7 -39.86 -15.28 11.04
C TRP A 7 -39.02 -14.03 11.34
N LEU A 8 -39.19 -13.41 12.52
CA LEU A 8 -38.35 -12.29 12.94
C LEU A 8 -36.88 -12.70 13.21
N VAL A 9 -36.63 -13.91 13.71
CA VAL A 9 -35.26 -14.40 13.96
C VAL A 9 -34.54 -14.77 12.66
N MET A 10 -35.24 -15.24 11.63
CA MET A 10 -34.62 -15.53 10.32
C MET A 10 -34.28 -14.28 9.50
N PHE A 11 -34.97 -13.15 9.71
CA PHE A 11 -34.63 -11.89 9.02
C PHE A 11 -33.46 -11.13 9.68
N VAL A 12 -33.15 -11.39 10.95
CA VAL A 12 -32.00 -10.79 11.64
C VAL A 12 -30.69 -11.51 11.30
N LEU A 13 -30.74 -12.77 10.84
CA LEU A 13 -29.53 -13.55 10.50
C LEU A 13 -29.06 -13.38 9.03
N SER A 14 -29.82 -12.70 8.17
CA SER A 14 -29.39 -12.38 6.79
C SER A 14 -29.12 -10.89 6.57
N GLY A 15 -28.98 -10.13 7.66
CA GLY A 15 -28.71 -8.71 7.64
C GLY A 15 -27.26 -8.40 7.25
N LEU A 16 -27.07 -8.11 5.96
CA LEU A 16 -26.12 -7.11 5.47
C LEU A 16 -24.62 -7.39 5.69
N ALA A 17 -24.09 -8.40 5.01
CA ALA A 17 -22.70 -8.33 4.56
C ALA A 17 -22.64 -7.44 3.31
N LEU A 18 -22.69 -6.11 3.48
CA LEU A 18 -22.18 -5.21 2.45
C LEU A 18 -20.66 -5.38 2.46
N ALA A 19 -20.14 -6.28 1.63
CA ALA A 19 -18.76 -6.19 1.22
C ALA A 19 -18.63 -4.87 0.44
N VAL A 20 -18.16 -3.82 1.11
CA VAL A 20 -17.67 -2.61 0.46
C VAL A 20 -16.39 -3.02 -0.25
N ASN A 21 -16.56 -3.56 -1.45
CA ASN A 21 -15.46 -3.68 -2.39
C ASN A 21 -15.29 -2.29 -2.98
N ALA A 22 -14.28 -1.56 -2.53
CA ALA A 22 -13.81 -0.37 -3.22
C ALA A 22 -13.18 -0.83 -4.55
N LYS A 23 -14.02 -1.08 -5.56
CA LYS A 23 -13.58 -1.34 -6.92
C LYS A 23 -13.24 0.00 -7.56
N GLU A 24 -12.06 0.07 -8.16
CA GLU A 24 -11.61 1.26 -8.89
C GLU A 24 -12.58 1.61 -10.03
N TYR A 25 -12.88 2.91 -10.15
CA TYR A 25 -13.52 3.47 -11.34
C TYR A 25 -12.44 3.71 -12.39
N VAL A 26 -12.39 2.85 -13.40
CA VAL A 26 -11.56 3.08 -14.60
C VAL A 26 -12.40 3.91 -15.57
N PRO A 27 -12.01 5.17 -15.90
CA PRO A 27 -12.71 5.92 -16.93
C PRO A 27 -12.59 5.20 -18.28
N GLU A 28 -13.71 5.06 -18.98
CA GLU A 28 -13.75 4.61 -20.37
C GLU A 28 -12.93 5.57 -21.23
N GLY A 29 -11.66 5.23 -21.47
CA GLY A 29 -10.71 6.09 -22.18
C GLY A 29 -9.23 5.76 -21.95
N GLY A 30 -8.90 4.99 -20.91
CA GLY A 30 -7.55 4.43 -20.75
C GLY A 30 -7.35 3.18 -21.62
N ALA A 31 -6.53 3.33 -22.67
CA ALA A 31 -5.95 2.29 -23.55
C ALA A 31 -6.78 1.01 -23.78
N ALA A 32 -7.36 0.90 -24.98
CA ALA A 32 -7.94 -0.33 -25.50
C ALA A 32 -6.97 -1.52 -25.34
N ASN A 33 -7.47 -2.59 -24.71
CA ASN A 33 -6.82 -3.88 -24.62
C ASN A 33 -6.65 -4.47 -26.03
N PRO A 34 -5.42 -4.70 -26.56
CA PRO A 34 -5.28 -5.32 -27.86
C PRO A 34 -5.63 -6.80 -27.75
N THR A 35 -6.80 -7.18 -28.27
CA THR A 35 -7.20 -8.57 -28.46
C THR A 35 -6.33 -9.21 -29.55
N ASN A 36 -5.17 -9.75 -29.17
CA ASN A 36 -4.36 -10.58 -30.07
C ASN A 36 -4.68 -12.06 -29.82
N ASN A 37 -5.57 -12.60 -30.65
CA ASN A 37 -5.76 -14.04 -30.81
C ASN A 37 -4.56 -14.62 -31.58
N ASN A 38 -3.53 -15.09 -30.87
CA ASN A 38 -2.55 -16.00 -31.43
C ASN A 38 -2.16 -17.04 -30.38
N SER A 39 -2.62 -18.26 -30.61
CA SER A 39 -2.19 -19.49 -29.97
C SER A 39 -0.69 -19.69 -30.21
N SER A 40 0.10 -19.17 -29.30
CA SER A 40 1.50 -19.54 -29.08
C SER A 40 1.62 -19.86 -27.61
N THR A 41 2.19 -21.03 -27.34
CA THR A 41 2.51 -21.54 -26.00
C THR A 41 2.96 -20.38 -25.12
N PRO A 42 2.31 -20.13 -23.96
CA PRO A 42 2.63 -18.96 -23.15
C PRO A 42 4.13 -18.99 -22.88
N PRO A 43 4.90 -17.95 -23.26
CA PRO A 43 6.29 -17.88 -22.86
C PRO A 43 6.27 -18.04 -21.34
N ALA A 44 7.10 -18.97 -20.85
CA ALA A 44 7.21 -19.28 -19.43
C ALA A 44 7.08 -17.97 -18.64
N ASN A 45 6.05 -17.90 -17.78
CA ASN A 45 5.74 -16.71 -16.99
C ASN A 45 7.06 -16.14 -16.51
N ALA A 46 7.52 -15.05 -17.13
CA ALA A 46 8.68 -14.35 -16.65
C ALA A 46 8.22 -13.85 -15.30
N SER A 47 8.63 -14.56 -14.25
CA SER A 47 8.50 -14.11 -12.90
C SER A 47 9.44 -12.92 -12.81
N TYR A 48 8.96 -11.74 -13.21
CA TYR A 48 9.60 -10.46 -12.94
C TYR A 48 9.56 -10.13 -11.44
N ARG A 49 9.40 -11.16 -10.59
CA ARG A 49 9.54 -11.04 -9.15
C ARG A 49 11.03 -10.82 -8.93
N ALA A 50 11.37 -9.60 -8.55
CA ALA A 50 12.59 -9.33 -7.83
C ALA A 50 12.82 -10.46 -6.82
N ASP A 51 14.08 -10.80 -6.55
CA ASP A 51 14.49 -11.73 -5.49
C ASP A 51 14.04 -11.27 -4.08
N CYS A 52 13.09 -10.36 -3.95
CA CYS A 52 12.71 -9.68 -2.74
C CYS A 52 11.38 -10.20 -2.18
N SER A 53 11.33 -10.35 -0.86
CA SER A 53 10.08 -10.53 -0.14
C SER A 53 9.23 -9.27 -0.25
N GLU A 54 7.92 -9.44 -0.08
CA GLU A 54 6.99 -8.32 0.01
C GLU A 54 7.36 -7.43 1.20
N ALA A 55 7.30 -6.11 1.00
CA ALA A 55 7.62 -5.15 2.03
C ALA A 55 6.61 -5.25 3.19
N SER A 56 7.11 -5.47 4.40
CA SER A 56 6.31 -5.80 5.58
C SER A 56 6.46 -4.78 6.70
N ALA A 57 7.44 -3.87 6.61
CA ALA A 57 7.64 -2.87 7.64
C ALA A 57 6.45 -1.93 7.72
N GLN A 58 6.01 -1.69 8.95
CA GLN A 58 4.99 -0.72 9.29
C GLN A 58 5.42 0.08 10.50
N THR A 59 5.05 1.36 10.53
CA THR A 59 5.25 2.23 11.70
C THR A 59 4.09 3.22 11.80
N ASP A 60 3.91 3.83 12.97
CA ASP A 60 2.89 4.85 13.19
C ASP A 60 3.55 6.21 13.43
N LEU A 61 3.29 7.18 12.54
CA LEU A 61 3.63 8.58 12.78
C LEU A 61 2.56 9.19 13.70
N SER A 62 2.91 9.41 14.96
CA SER A 62 1.99 9.89 16.01
C SER A 62 2.40 11.27 16.53
N ILE A 63 2.05 12.32 15.80
CA ILE A 63 2.41 13.72 16.12
C ILE A 63 1.23 14.65 15.81
N ASN A 64 1.16 15.81 16.48
CA ASN A 64 0.18 16.87 16.19
C ASN A 64 -1.29 16.40 16.20
N ASN A 65 -1.65 15.51 17.15
CA ASN A 65 -3.00 14.93 17.25
C ASN A 65 -3.43 14.11 16.01
N VAL A 66 -2.47 13.57 15.28
CA VAL A 66 -2.65 12.63 14.16
C VAL A 66 -1.89 11.36 14.46
N ARG A 67 -2.49 10.19 14.16
CA ARG A 67 -1.78 8.91 14.07
C ARG A 67 -1.96 8.34 12.67
N ALA A 68 -0.87 8.32 11.90
CA ALA A 68 -0.87 7.81 10.54
C ALA A 68 0.01 6.56 10.45
N ARG A 69 -0.59 5.42 10.09
CA ARG A 69 0.19 4.23 9.74
C ARG A 69 0.91 4.44 8.41
N LEU A 70 2.20 4.15 8.41
CA LEU A 70 3.05 4.14 7.22
C LEU A 70 3.46 2.69 6.96
N LEU A 71 3.38 2.28 5.70
CA LEU A 71 3.99 1.05 5.20
C LEU A 71 5.05 1.46 4.18
N ASN A 72 6.05 0.61 3.98
CA ASN A 72 7.13 0.87 3.04
C ASN A 72 6.94 0.16 1.68
N GLY A 73 5.79 -0.45 1.44
CA GLY A 73 5.43 -1.07 0.15
C GLY A 73 4.65 -0.15 -0.79
N GLY A 74 4.87 1.17 -0.69
CA GLY A 74 4.23 2.18 -1.55
C GLY A 74 2.79 2.54 -1.20
N ASP A 75 2.16 1.80 -0.31
CA ASP A 75 0.86 2.07 0.31
C ASP A 75 1.01 2.55 1.76
N MET A 76 -0.05 3.17 2.29
CA MET A 76 -0.06 3.80 3.61
C MET A 76 -1.48 3.86 4.17
N TRP A 77 -1.57 4.20 5.45
CA TRP A 77 -2.81 4.57 6.15
C TRP A 77 -3.82 3.45 6.41
N TRP A 78 -3.40 2.19 6.33
CA TRP A 78 -4.26 1.02 6.55
C TRP A 78 -3.47 -0.15 7.16
N ASP A 79 -4.14 -1.26 7.45
CA ASP A 79 -3.51 -2.50 7.96
C ASP A 79 -3.95 -3.76 7.22
N PHE A 80 -4.17 -3.65 5.91
CA PHE A 80 -4.70 -4.71 5.05
C PHE A 80 -6.19 -5.02 5.23
N SER A 81 -6.84 -4.45 6.26
CA SER A 81 -8.28 -4.59 6.49
C SER A 81 -8.96 -3.24 6.69
N ASP A 82 -8.45 -2.41 7.59
CA ASP A 82 -9.09 -1.18 8.03
C ASP A 82 -8.19 0.04 7.83
N GLY A 83 -8.83 1.21 7.82
CA GLY A 83 -8.11 2.48 7.87
C GLY A 83 -7.40 2.74 9.20
N ARG A 84 -6.21 3.34 9.10
CA ARG A 84 -5.27 3.66 10.16
C ARG A 84 -4.69 5.08 10.01
N TYR A 85 -5.46 6.01 9.42
CA TYR A 85 -5.19 7.45 9.42
C TYR A 85 -6.16 8.16 10.37
N ILE A 86 -5.75 8.23 11.63
CA ILE A 86 -6.62 8.57 12.77
C ILE A 86 -6.49 10.04 13.13
N ILE A 87 -7.60 10.77 13.01
CA ILE A 87 -7.73 12.17 13.43
C ILE A 87 -9.11 12.35 14.10
N PRO A 88 -9.18 12.86 15.34
CA PRO A 88 -8.07 13.13 16.24
C PRO A 88 -7.40 11.84 16.73
N ASN A 89 -6.12 11.91 17.07
CA ASN A 89 -5.40 10.79 17.68
C ASN A 89 -5.96 10.52 19.08
N VAL A 90 -6.44 9.29 19.30
CA VAL A 90 -7.02 8.86 20.57
C VAL A 90 -6.13 7.84 21.28
N PRO A 91 -6.10 7.85 22.63
CA PRO A 91 -5.40 6.83 23.41
C PRO A 91 -5.87 5.40 23.08
N ALA A 92 -5.00 4.42 23.36
CA ALA A 92 -5.37 3.02 23.26
C ALA A 92 -6.61 2.71 24.11
N GLY A 93 -7.52 1.89 23.58
CA GLY A 93 -8.78 1.53 24.22
C GLY A 93 -9.96 2.47 23.91
N GLN A 94 -9.73 3.61 23.27
CA GLN A 94 -10.81 4.42 22.70
C GLN A 94 -11.09 4.03 21.24
N THR A 95 -12.32 4.25 20.79
CA THR A 95 -12.69 4.02 19.39
C THR A 95 -11.97 5.02 18.49
N ALA A 96 -10.96 4.54 17.77
CA ALA A 96 -10.27 5.32 16.75
C ALA A 96 -11.11 5.33 15.46
N VAL A 97 -11.28 6.50 14.85
CA VAL A 97 -11.95 6.66 13.55
C VAL A 97 -10.92 7.09 12.52
N SER A 98 -10.87 6.36 11.40
CA SER A 98 -9.98 6.70 10.29
C SER A 98 -10.64 7.71 9.37
N SER A 99 -9.98 8.85 9.11
CA SER A 99 -10.47 9.85 8.15
C SER A 99 -10.18 9.47 6.70
N LEU A 100 -9.16 8.65 6.47
CA LEU A 100 -8.81 8.06 5.18
C LEU A 100 -8.72 6.55 5.33
N PHE A 101 -9.19 5.78 4.35
CA PHE A 101 -9.12 4.32 4.40
C PHE A 101 -7.73 3.81 4.07
N ALA A 102 -7.16 4.21 2.94
CA ALA A 102 -5.81 3.85 2.51
C ALA A 102 -5.26 4.96 1.59
N GLY A 103 -3.95 5.01 1.41
CA GLY A 103 -3.28 5.84 0.41
C GLY A 103 -2.19 5.04 -0.29
N ALA A 104 -1.79 5.46 -1.48
CA ALA A 104 -0.66 4.88 -2.20
C ALA A 104 0.05 5.92 -3.06
N VAL A 105 1.35 5.74 -3.26
CA VAL A 105 2.13 6.51 -4.21
C VAL A 105 1.99 5.86 -5.58
N TRP A 106 1.63 6.64 -6.58
CA TRP A 106 1.63 6.20 -7.98
C TRP A 106 2.72 6.95 -8.75
N LEU A 107 3.50 6.21 -9.53
CA LEU A 107 4.58 6.76 -10.34
C LEU A 107 4.49 6.18 -11.74
N GLY A 108 4.67 7.03 -12.75
CA GLY A 108 4.72 6.57 -14.14
C GLY A 108 5.57 7.46 -15.01
N GLY A 109 5.98 6.92 -16.16
CA GLY A 109 6.81 7.61 -17.14
C GLY A 109 6.93 6.81 -18.43
N PHE A 110 7.44 7.43 -19.48
CA PHE A 110 7.76 6.74 -20.73
C PHE A 110 9.23 6.36 -20.76
N ASP A 111 9.55 5.17 -21.27
CA ASP A 111 10.92 4.79 -21.60
C ASP A 111 11.38 5.42 -22.93
N ASP A 112 12.65 5.25 -23.28
CA ASP A 112 13.24 5.76 -24.53
C ASP A 112 12.55 5.21 -25.80
N GLY A 113 11.86 4.08 -25.67
CA GLY A 113 11.05 3.47 -26.74
C GLY A 113 9.62 4.02 -26.82
N GLY A 114 9.24 4.95 -25.94
CA GLY A 114 7.90 5.51 -25.87
C GLY A 114 6.87 4.59 -25.18
N ASN A 115 7.31 3.55 -24.46
CA ASN A 115 6.40 2.68 -23.73
C ASN A 115 6.10 3.26 -22.34
N LEU A 116 4.83 3.24 -21.96
CA LEU A 116 4.41 3.63 -20.61
C LEU A 116 4.87 2.57 -19.59
N LYS A 117 5.57 3.03 -18.55
CA LYS A 117 5.85 2.29 -17.31
C LYS A 117 5.03 2.91 -16.19
N LEU A 118 4.38 2.09 -15.37
CA LEU A 118 3.49 2.55 -14.32
C LEU A 118 3.59 1.63 -13.10
N ALA A 119 3.77 2.24 -11.93
CA ALA A 119 3.55 1.65 -10.62
C ALA A 119 2.32 2.35 -10.03
N ALA A 120 1.20 1.63 -9.96
CA ALA A 120 -0.10 2.13 -9.54
C ALA A 120 -0.81 1.11 -8.64
N GLN A 121 -0.10 0.67 -7.61
CA GLN A 121 -0.60 -0.30 -6.65
C GLN A 121 -1.82 0.24 -5.92
N THR A 122 -2.78 -0.65 -5.69
CA THR A 122 -3.97 -0.39 -4.87
C THR A 122 -3.85 -1.14 -3.53
N TYR A 123 -4.69 -2.15 -3.30
CA TYR A 123 -4.77 -2.90 -2.04
C TYR A 123 -3.86 -4.13 -2.00
N ARG A 124 -2.77 -4.12 -2.77
CA ARG A 124 -1.87 -5.28 -2.97
C ARG A 124 -2.58 -6.57 -3.43
N SER A 125 -3.83 -6.49 -3.91
CA SER A 125 -4.65 -7.67 -4.24
C SER A 125 -4.25 -8.36 -5.54
N SER A 126 -3.66 -7.61 -6.47
CA SER A 126 -3.27 -8.08 -7.80
C SER A 126 -1.76 -8.17 -7.99
N GLY A 127 -0.98 -7.93 -6.93
CA GLY A 127 0.47 -7.83 -6.96
C GLY A 127 0.99 -6.62 -6.20
N ASN A 128 2.32 -6.51 -6.16
CA ASN A 128 3.04 -5.39 -5.57
C ASN A 128 3.82 -4.67 -6.67
N ASP A 129 3.79 -3.34 -6.65
CA ASP A 129 4.58 -2.51 -7.57
C ASP A 129 5.83 -1.93 -6.91
N TYR A 130 5.91 -2.00 -5.58
CA TYR A 130 7.00 -1.47 -4.78
C TYR A 130 7.62 -2.55 -3.90
N TRP A 131 8.94 -2.53 -3.80
CA TRP A 131 9.74 -3.40 -2.93
C TRP A 131 10.69 -2.55 -2.08
N ALA A 132 11.04 -3.07 -0.91
CA ALA A 132 11.95 -2.38 -0.01
C ALA A 132 13.37 -2.35 -0.57
N GLY A 133 14.08 -1.25 -0.32
CA GLY A 133 15.50 -1.13 -0.59
C GLY A 133 15.89 -0.48 -1.91
N PRO A 134 17.16 -0.08 -2.02
CA PRO A 134 17.66 0.62 -3.19
C PRO A 134 17.89 -0.36 -4.35
N LEU A 135 17.87 0.19 -5.55
CA LEU A 135 18.43 -0.46 -6.72
C LEU A 135 19.92 -0.12 -6.83
N GLU A 136 20.71 -1.04 -7.35
CA GLU A 136 22.10 -0.76 -7.70
C GLU A 136 22.13 0.22 -8.88
N PRO A 137 22.88 1.34 -8.79
CA PRO A 137 22.75 2.45 -9.74
C PRO A 137 23.01 2.12 -11.22
N ASN A 138 23.85 1.13 -11.53
CA ASN A 138 24.28 0.84 -12.89
C ASN A 138 23.46 -0.26 -13.57
N SER A 139 23.00 -1.23 -12.79
CA SER A 139 22.23 -2.40 -13.24
C SER A 139 20.72 -2.21 -13.07
N GLY A 140 20.29 -1.36 -12.13
CA GLY A 140 18.88 -1.25 -11.77
C GLY A 140 18.34 -2.49 -11.05
N GLU A 141 19.22 -3.37 -10.58
CA GLU A 141 18.86 -4.63 -9.91
C GLU A 141 18.95 -4.51 -8.39
N THR A 142 18.43 -5.50 -7.68
CA THR A 142 18.53 -5.63 -6.22
C THR A 142 18.65 -7.10 -5.82
N THR A 143 18.88 -7.37 -4.53
CA THR A 143 19.03 -8.72 -3.97
C THR A 143 18.08 -8.93 -2.81
N ASN A 144 17.76 -10.20 -2.50
CA ASN A 144 16.94 -10.54 -1.32
C ASN A 144 17.50 -9.92 -0.03
N ASP A 145 18.82 -10.02 0.16
CA ASP A 145 19.52 -9.49 1.33
C ASP A 145 19.41 -7.97 1.42
N ALA A 146 19.54 -7.26 0.29
CA ALA A 146 19.33 -5.83 0.24
C ALA A 146 17.89 -5.49 0.62
N CYS A 147 16.91 -6.08 -0.04
CA CYS A 147 15.50 -5.82 0.25
C CYS A 147 15.15 -6.07 1.72
N SER A 148 15.61 -7.18 2.30
CA SER A 148 15.37 -7.52 3.70
C SER A 148 16.01 -6.53 4.67
N ARG A 149 17.22 -6.04 4.38
CA ARG A 149 17.91 -5.03 5.20
C ARG A 149 17.22 -3.67 5.20
N TRP A 150 16.52 -3.35 4.12
CA TRP A 150 15.85 -2.07 3.91
C TRP A 150 14.34 -2.15 4.14
N ASP A 151 13.80 -3.31 4.54
CA ASP A 151 12.42 -3.47 5.00
C ASP A 151 12.25 -2.89 6.41
N ILE A 152 12.50 -1.58 6.55
CA ILE A 152 12.50 -0.84 7.81
C ILE A 152 12.06 0.61 7.60
N HIS A 153 11.67 1.27 8.68
CA HIS A 153 11.45 2.71 8.72
C HIS A 153 12.54 3.37 9.57
N PHE A 154 13.19 4.39 9.00
CA PHE A 154 14.10 5.25 9.77
C PHE A 154 13.29 6.39 10.39
N THR A 155 13.48 6.60 11.70
CA THR A 155 12.83 7.69 12.43
C THR A 155 13.87 8.74 12.75
N ALA A 156 13.56 9.99 12.44
CA ALA A 156 14.36 11.15 12.83
C ALA A 156 13.50 12.11 13.65
N TYR A 157 13.99 12.52 14.80
CA TYR A 157 13.35 13.52 15.64
C TYR A 157 13.80 14.93 15.26
N GLY A 158 13.00 15.94 15.60
CA GLY A 158 13.39 17.34 15.41
C GLY A 158 14.72 17.67 16.10
N ALA A 159 14.99 17.07 17.27
CA ALA A 159 16.26 17.22 17.97
C ALA A 159 17.45 16.68 17.16
N ASP A 160 17.30 15.53 16.50
CA ASP A 160 18.36 14.95 15.66
C ASP A 160 18.69 15.86 14.48
N ILE A 161 17.66 16.49 13.89
CA ILE A 161 17.82 17.46 12.80
C ILE A 161 18.55 18.71 13.28
N TYR A 162 18.16 19.26 14.43
CA TYR A 162 18.84 20.44 15.00
C TYR A 162 20.29 20.13 15.36
N GLN A 163 20.57 18.94 15.89
CA GLN A 163 21.94 18.50 16.17
C GLN A 163 22.76 18.39 14.89
N HIS A 164 22.22 17.74 13.85
CA HIS A 164 22.91 17.61 12.56
C HIS A 164 23.28 18.97 11.94
N ILE A 165 22.37 19.95 12.03
CA ILE A 165 22.64 21.32 11.57
C ILE A 165 23.74 21.99 12.41
N ALA A 166 23.74 21.79 13.73
CA ALA A 166 24.77 22.35 14.61
C ALA A 166 26.15 21.78 14.29
N ASP A 167 26.26 20.45 14.15
CA ASP A 167 27.51 19.76 13.82
C ASP A 167 28.07 20.21 12.46
N TYR A 168 27.20 20.36 11.45
CA TYR A 168 27.63 20.87 10.13
C TYR A 168 28.19 22.30 10.20
N ASN A 169 27.62 23.15 11.05
CA ASN A 169 28.05 24.54 11.21
C ASN A 169 29.23 24.69 12.21
N SER A 170 29.66 23.62 12.88
CA SER A 170 30.75 23.62 13.86
C SER A 170 31.54 22.31 13.78
N PRO A 171 32.32 22.11 12.70
CA PRO A 171 33.00 20.84 12.40
C PRO A 171 34.11 20.47 13.37
#